data_AF-A0A3S5GXM2-F1
#
_entry.id   AF-A0A3S5GXM2-F1
#
_cell.length_a   1.000
_cell.length_b   1.000
_cell.length_c   1.000
_cell.angle_alpha   90.00
_cell.angle_beta   90.00
_cell.angle_gamma   90.00
#
_symmetry.space_group_name_H-M   'P 1'
#
loop_
_entity.id
_entity.type
_entity.pdbx_description
1 polymer ?
#
loop_
_entity_poly.entity_id
_entity_poly.type
_entity_poly.pdbx_seq_one_letter_code
_entity_poly.pdbx_strand_id
1 'polypeptide(L)'
;MKRLMLASALSTVTLFGCAAEETDPGTPPPDDIDQTLLAEYRKALPSMGQLGAKAPEGSAASILAVGDPALYPTSSYDIATGINGAVTGIVQLLDDVTSIQPTIFNSETNEFFWGPFPNEDGIGYVAAYIREGRPDADFQFEYALLRGIDNDVAKLTPVIWGGATPDAENEDHGAGVTLWDFEANRAFEEEHNPDFANLVLDRGRFVALYAAGQDENDPEAEAVYVLATFRNFVSIDNPTAEPANLDYFYGHYEKEIKVDFLDWEASFDVTEPADGLAENVGVRMAFLNEGTGRAEADAAGGSLAEGQEASVVECWNAAIEQSYISFDVLEGGETIASAEEGNFADCGLFTASLDDLGVPSLDDVDPGLRAILDEVARNGVIAE
;
A
#
# COMPACT_ATOMS: atom_id res chain seq x y z
N MET A 1 22.04 -0.95 -4.47
CA MET A 1 20.84 -0.65 -3.66
C MET A 1 21.14 -0.74 -2.18
N LYS A 2 21.13 0.38 -1.45
CA LYS A 2 21.02 0.36 0.02
C LYS A 2 19.56 0.01 0.34
N ARG A 3 19.36 -1.10 1.04
CA ARG A 3 18.07 -1.70 1.36
C ARG A 3 17.15 -0.67 2.04
N LEU A 4 15.99 -0.43 1.43
CA LEU A 4 14.87 0.26 2.08
C LEU A 4 14.14 -0.78 2.94
N MET A 5 14.67 -1.09 4.12
CA MET A 5 13.91 -1.86 5.10
C MET A 5 12.95 -0.89 5.78
N LEU A 6 11.64 -1.03 5.54
CA LEU A 6 10.62 -0.37 6.34
C LEU A 6 10.48 -1.14 7.67
N ALA A 7 10.99 -0.57 8.75
CA ALA A 7 10.60 -0.90 10.10
C ALA A 7 9.71 0.24 10.61
N SER A 8 8.39 0.10 10.41
CA SER A 8 7.46 1.04 11.01
C SER A 8 7.54 0.92 12.53
N ALA A 9 8.05 1.96 13.20
CA ALA A 9 7.94 2.10 14.64
C ALA A 9 6.49 2.48 14.95
N LEU A 10 5.61 1.48 14.95
CA LEU A 10 4.24 1.65 15.39
C LEU A 10 4.27 1.92 16.90
N SER A 11 3.88 3.13 17.31
CA SER A 11 3.51 3.39 18.70
C SER A 11 2.34 2.46 19.03
N THR A 12 2.63 1.41 19.81
CA THR A 12 1.66 0.41 20.22
C THR A 12 0.68 1.10 21.16
N VAL A 13 -0.51 1.49 20.70
CA VAL A 13 -1.53 2.07 21.58
C VAL A 13 -1.96 0.99 22.57
N THR A 14 -1.39 0.99 23.77
CA THR A 14 -1.68 -0.04 24.76
C THR A 14 -2.97 0.33 25.50
N LEU A 15 -4.13 -0.02 24.96
CA LEU A 15 -5.40 0.18 25.66
C LEU A 15 -5.53 -0.83 26.81
N PHE A 16 -5.09 -0.46 28.01
CA PHE A 16 -5.47 -1.21 29.20
C PHE A 16 -6.95 -1.01 29.47
N GLY A 17 -7.75 -2.02 29.11
CA GLY A 17 -9.11 -2.17 29.60
C GLY A 17 -9.12 -2.26 31.13
N CYS A 18 -9.16 -1.11 31.80
CA CYS A 18 -9.60 -1.05 33.18
C CYS A 18 -11.09 -1.40 33.17
N ALA A 19 -11.39 -2.69 33.36
CA ALA A 19 -12.63 -3.11 33.98
C ALA A 19 -12.63 -2.61 35.45
N ALA A 20 -12.67 -1.29 35.62
CA ALA A 20 -13.03 -0.66 36.86
C ALA A 20 -14.53 -0.46 36.82
N GLU A 21 -15.22 -1.27 37.62
CA GLU A 21 -16.63 -1.16 37.96
C GLU A 21 -16.84 0.15 38.76
N GLU A 22 -16.62 1.30 38.13
CA GLU A 22 -17.08 2.60 38.60
C GLU A 22 -17.79 3.27 37.43
N THR A 23 -19.10 3.39 37.58
CA THR A 23 -20.01 4.05 36.64
C THR A 23 -19.57 5.50 36.41
N ASP A 24 -18.78 5.74 35.36
CA ASP A 24 -18.51 7.06 34.82
C ASP A 24 -19.83 7.60 34.22
N PRO A 25 -20.29 8.83 34.56
CA PRO A 25 -21.53 9.36 34.04
C PRO A 25 -21.29 9.84 32.61
N GLY A 26 -21.27 8.91 31.66
CA GLY A 26 -21.04 9.19 30.25
C GLY A 26 -20.89 7.96 29.36
N THR A 27 -20.52 6.81 29.91
CA THR A 27 -20.46 5.57 29.13
C THR A 27 -21.88 4.99 29.02
N PRO A 28 -22.46 4.87 27.81
CA PRO A 28 -23.71 4.16 27.62
C PRO A 28 -23.58 2.73 28.18
N PRO A 29 -24.61 2.16 28.81
CA PRO A 29 -24.57 0.75 29.16
C PRO A 29 -24.29 -0.09 27.90
N PRO A 30 -23.49 -1.17 27.98
CA PRO A 30 -23.19 -2.08 26.87
C PRO A 30 -24.42 -2.66 26.13
N ASP A 31 -25.61 -2.49 26.69
CA ASP A 31 -26.88 -3.07 26.25
C ASP A 31 -27.62 -2.24 25.18
N ASP A 32 -27.14 -1.04 24.80
CA ASP A 32 -27.79 -0.16 23.80
C ASP A 32 -27.13 -0.17 22.40
N ILE A 33 -26.04 -0.91 22.19
CA ILE A 33 -25.35 -1.00 20.89
C ILE A 33 -25.69 -2.32 20.18
N ASP A 34 -26.30 -2.23 18.99
CA ASP A 34 -26.55 -3.38 18.13
C ASP A 34 -25.22 -4.00 17.66
N GLN A 35 -24.87 -5.14 18.25
CA GLN A 35 -23.63 -5.86 17.93
C GLN A 35 -23.60 -6.41 16.51
N THR A 36 -24.76 -6.65 15.89
CA THR A 36 -24.83 -7.11 14.49
C THR A 36 -24.48 -5.97 13.57
N LEU A 37 -25.05 -4.78 13.83
CA LEU A 37 -24.75 -3.57 13.07
C LEU A 37 -23.28 -3.16 13.25
N LEU A 38 -22.76 -3.22 14.48
CA LEU A 38 -21.35 -2.92 14.73
C LEU A 38 -20.41 -3.87 13.97
N ALA A 39 -20.73 -5.17 13.91
CA ALA A 39 -19.96 -6.14 13.15
C ALA A 39 -19.98 -5.87 11.64
N GLU A 40 -21.12 -5.40 11.10
CA GLU A 40 -21.22 -4.96 9.70
C GLU A 40 -20.29 -3.77 9.42
N TYR A 41 -20.30 -2.76 10.30
CA TYR A 41 -19.47 -1.56 10.14
C TYR A 41 -17.98 -1.87 10.22
N ARG A 42 -17.57 -2.77 11.10
CA ARG A 42 -16.15 -3.17 11.20
C ARG A 42 -15.61 -3.83 9.93
N LYS A 43 -16.46 -4.41 9.08
CA LYS A 43 -16.04 -4.93 7.76
C LYS A 43 -15.57 -3.83 6.81
N ALA A 44 -15.91 -2.56 7.07
CA ALA A 44 -15.42 -1.43 6.28
C ALA A 44 -13.93 -1.14 6.49
N LEU A 45 -13.33 -1.65 7.57
CA LEU A 45 -11.90 -1.49 7.79
C LEU A 45 -11.14 -2.44 6.86
N PRO A 46 -10.08 -1.96 6.18
CA PRO A 46 -9.36 -2.78 5.22
C PRO A 46 -8.66 -3.95 5.91
N SER A 47 -8.59 -5.10 5.24
CA SER A 47 -7.84 -6.28 5.69
C SER A 47 -6.46 -6.37 5.03
N MET A 48 -5.59 -7.22 5.59
CA MET A 48 -4.33 -7.60 4.94
C MET A 48 -4.54 -8.32 3.61
N GLY A 49 -5.66 -9.05 3.44
CA GLY A 49 -6.01 -9.72 2.20
C GLY A 49 -6.31 -8.73 1.06
N GLN A 50 -6.90 -7.58 1.40
CA GLN A 50 -7.29 -6.54 0.44
C GLN A 50 -6.15 -5.61 0.05
N LEU A 51 -5.26 -5.27 0.98
CA LEU A 51 -4.20 -4.28 0.77
C LEU A 51 -2.80 -4.89 0.59
N GLY A 52 -2.58 -6.11 1.08
CA GLY A 52 -1.25 -6.72 1.07
C GLY A 52 -0.74 -7.04 -0.32
N ALA A 53 0.54 -6.79 -0.57
CA ALA A 53 1.24 -7.26 -1.76
C ALA A 53 1.69 -8.72 -1.55
N LYS A 54 1.51 -9.57 -2.56
CA LYS A 54 2.05 -10.94 -2.51
C LYS A 54 3.56 -10.90 -2.77
N ALA A 55 4.32 -11.55 -1.91
CA ALA A 55 5.74 -11.77 -2.14
C ALA A 55 5.92 -13.00 -3.05
N PRO A 56 6.96 -13.05 -3.91
CA PRO A 56 7.24 -14.24 -4.70
C PRO A 56 7.52 -15.45 -3.81
N GLU A 57 6.84 -16.57 -4.04
CA GLU A 57 7.11 -17.83 -3.34
C GLU A 57 7.91 -18.76 -4.25
N GLY A 58 9.24 -18.59 -4.26
CA GLY A 58 10.12 -19.58 -4.87
C GLY A 58 9.93 -20.94 -4.18
N SER A 59 9.97 -22.05 -4.94
CA SER A 59 9.92 -23.38 -4.32
C SER A 59 11.02 -23.52 -3.25
N ALA A 60 10.72 -24.13 -2.10
CA ALA A 60 11.63 -24.28 -0.95
C ALA A 60 12.99 -24.96 -1.26
N ALA A 61 13.18 -25.46 -2.49
CA ALA A 61 14.45 -25.93 -3.02
C ALA A 61 15.46 -24.81 -3.35
N SER A 62 15.04 -23.53 -3.36
CA SER A 62 15.88 -22.35 -3.66
C SER A 62 17.05 -22.17 -2.68
N ILE A 63 16.95 -22.68 -1.44
CA ILE A 63 18.03 -22.62 -0.44
C ILE A 63 19.23 -23.51 -0.81
N LEU A 64 19.08 -24.42 -1.80
CA LEU A 64 20.10 -25.35 -2.27
C LEU A 64 20.47 -25.17 -3.77
N ALA A 65 19.88 -24.17 -4.43
CA ALA A 65 20.10 -23.91 -5.85
C ALA A 65 21.53 -23.43 -6.15
N VAL A 66 22.13 -23.96 -7.22
CA VAL A 66 23.44 -23.57 -7.73
C VAL A 66 23.21 -22.76 -9.00
N GLY A 67 23.24 -21.43 -8.90
CA GLY A 67 23.01 -20.48 -9.99
C GLY A 67 22.96 -19.04 -9.47
N ASP A 68 22.99 -18.06 -10.37
CA ASP A 68 22.78 -16.66 -10.00
C ASP A 68 21.26 -16.40 -9.84
N PRO A 69 20.81 -15.84 -8.70
CA PRO A 69 19.40 -15.53 -8.48
C PRO A 69 18.95 -14.41 -9.42
N ALA A 70 17.70 -14.50 -9.89
CA ALA A 70 17.13 -13.43 -10.69
C ALA A 70 17.00 -12.12 -9.89
N LEU A 71 17.32 -11.00 -10.53
CA LEU A 71 17.44 -9.67 -9.91
C LEU A 71 16.09 -9.11 -9.50
N TYR A 72 15.14 -9.04 -10.44
CA TYR A 72 13.82 -8.45 -10.22
C TYR A 72 12.97 -9.18 -9.19
N PRO A 73 12.81 -10.52 -9.20
CA PRO A 73 12.03 -11.21 -8.17
C PRO A 73 12.67 -11.11 -6.78
N THR A 74 14.00 -10.98 -6.70
CA THR A 74 14.67 -10.70 -5.41
C THR A 74 14.32 -9.28 -4.92
N SER A 75 14.26 -8.29 -5.82
CA SER A 75 13.91 -6.91 -5.47
C SER A 75 12.42 -6.75 -5.11
N SER A 76 11.53 -7.49 -5.76
CA SER A 76 10.09 -7.44 -5.47
C SER A 76 9.75 -7.99 -4.10
N TYR A 77 10.54 -8.93 -3.58
CA TYR A 77 10.40 -9.40 -2.20
C TYR A 77 10.59 -8.26 -1.19
N ASP A 78 11.60 -7.42 -1.37
CA ASP A 78 11.85 -6.27 -0.50
C ASP A 78 10.72 -5.23 -0.63
N ILE A 79 10.22 -4.98 -1.84
CA ILE A 79 9.07 -4.09 -2.10
C ILE A 79 7.81 -4.60 -1.42
N ALA A 80 7.45 -5.86 -1.64
CA ALA A 80 6.27 -6.49 -1.05
C ALA A 80 6.36 -6.51 0.48
N THR A 81 7.54 -6.80 1.03
CA THR A 81 7.78 -6.74 2.48
C THR A 81 7.60 -5.31 3.02
N GLY A 82 8.09 -4.30 2.30
CA GLY A 82 7.91 -2.90 2.66
C GLY A 82 6.44 -2.47 2.67
N ILE A 83 5.71 -2.77 1.60
CA ILE A 83 4.27 -2.53 1.49
C ILE A 83 3.54 -3.22 2.64
N ASN A 84 3.76 -4.53 2.83
CA ASN A 84 3.08 -5.31 3.85
C ASN A 84 3.41 -4.85 5.27
N GLY A 85 4.64 -4.40 5.53
CA GLY A 85 5.01 -3.83 6.83
C GLY A 85 4.19 -2.58 7.15
N ALA A 86 4.05 -1.68 6.17
CA ALA A 86 3.21 -0.49 6.32
C ALA A 86 1.73 -0.86 6.50
N VAL A 87 1.17 -1.66 5.58
CA VAL A 87 -0.23 -2.09 5.62
C VAL A 87 -0.57 -2.79 6.94
N THR A 88 0.28 -3.71 7.42
CA THR A 88 0.08 -4.42 8.70
C THR A 88 -0.06 -3.44 9.85
N GLY A 89 0.83 -2.43 9.91
CA GLY A 89 0.80 -1.42 10.96
C GLY A 89 -0.52 -0.67 11.01
N ILE A 90 -1.06 -0.28 9.85
CA ILE A 90 -2.34 0.42 9.81
C ILE A 90 -3.50 -0.49 10.19
N VAL A 91 -3.60 -1.65 9.55
CA VAL A 91 -4.73 -2.56 9.77
C VAL A 91 -4.80 -2.92 11.25
N GLN A 92 -3.64 -3.18 11.87
CA GLN A 92 -3.56 -3.44 13.29
C GLN A 92 -3.95 -2.23 14.14
N LEU A 93 -3.53 -1.00 13.81
CA LEU A 93 -3.93 0.19 14.57
C LEU A 93 -5.45 0.43 14.53
N LEU A 94 -6.07 0.27 13.36
CA LEU A 94 -7.51 0.40 13.20
C LEU A 94 -8.25 -0.71 13.96
N ASP A 95 -7.76 -1.95 13.89
CA ASP A 95 -8.31 -3.09 14.64
C ASP A 95 -8.16 -2.89 16.16
N ASP A 96 -6.98 -2.51 16.65
CA ASP A 96 -6.72 -2.29 18.07
C ASP A 96 -7.69 -1.25 18.66
N VAL A 97 -7.90 -0.12 17.98
CA VAL A 97 -8.82 0.94 18.43
C VAL A 97 -10.28 0.49 18.33
N THR A 98 -10.65 -0.19 17.25
CA THR A 98 -12.07 -0.52 17.00
C THR A 98 -12.51 -1.86 17.57
N SER A 99 -11.59 -2.70 18.07
CA SER A 99 -11.88 -4.01 18.68
C SER A 99 -12.68 -3.90 19.98
N ILE A 100 -12.48 -2.83 20.75
CA ILE A 100 -13.26 -2.51 21.95
C ILE A 100 -14.65 -1.96 21.60
N GLN A 101 -15.56 -1.90 22.57
CA GLN A 101 -16.86 -1.27 22.34
C GLN A 101 -16.71 0.23 22.05
N PRO A 102 -17.48 0.77 21.08
CA PRO A 102 -17.47 2.19 20.80
C PRO A 102 -17.94 2.98 22.02
N THR A 103 -17.38 4.17 22.19
CA THR A 103 -17.74 5.09 23.27
C THR A 103 -19.14 5.66 23.05
N ILE A 104 -19.49 5.93 21.79
CA ILE A 104 -20.77 6.50 21.38
C ILE A 104 -21.27 5.79 20.12
N PHE A 105 -22.59 5.53 20.08
CA PHE A 105 -23.30 5.27 18.83
C PHE A 105 -24.27 6.43 18.57
N ASN A 106 -24.11 7.12 17.44
CA ASN A 106 -25.03 8.15 17.00
C ASN A 106 -26.04 7.56 16.01
N SER A 107 -27.26 7.32 16.50
CA SER A 107 -28.35 6.77 15.69
C SER A 107 -28.90 7.71 14.62
N GLU A 108 -28.60 9.02 14.68
CA GLU A 108 -29.02 9.98 13.65
C GLU A 108 -28.11 9.92 12.42
N THR A 109 -26.81 9.66 12.63
CA THR A 109 -25.80 9.59 11.57
C THR A 109 -25.32 8.18 11.26
N ASN A 110 -25.90 7.17 11.93
CA ASN A 110 -25.42 5.78 11.91
C ASN A 110 -23.90 5.72 12.08
N GLU A 111 -23.40 6.28 13.17
CA GLU A 111 -21.96 6.43 13.40
C GLU A 111 -21.54 5.75 14.70
N PHE A 112 -20.56 4.86 14.61
CA PHE A 112 -19.84 4.34 15.75
C PHE A 112 -18.58 5.17 15.97
N PHE A 113 -18.39 5.66 17.21
CA PHE A 113 -17.29 6.51 17.57
C PHE A 113 -16.53 5.95 18.78
N TRP A 114 -15.20 5.89 18.67
CA TRP A 114 -14.28 5.43 19.70
C TRP A 114 -13.43 6.60 20.19
N GLY A 115 -13.42 6.83 21.50
CA GLY A 115 -12.65 7.91 22.12
C GLY A 115 -13.42 9.24 22.20
N PRO A 116 -12.71 10.38 22.35
CA PRO A 116 -11.25 10.50 22.29
C PRO A 116 -10.55 9.90 23.52
N PHE A 117 -9.57 9.02 23.28
CA PHE A 117 -8.73 8.42 24.31
C PHE A 117 -7.40 9.15 24.41
N PRO A 118 -6.83 9.34 25.62
CA PRO A 118 -5.46 9.84 25.75
C PRO A 118 -4.48 8.94 24.98
N ASN A 119 -3.54 9.53 24.24
CA ASN A 119 -2.47 8.79 23.60
C ASN A 119 -1.40 8.43 24.65
N GLU A 120 -1.44 7.20 25.17
CA GLU A 120 -0.58 6.77 26.30
C GLU A 120 0.92 6.81 25.95
N ASP A 121 1.26 6.48 24.71
CA ASP A 121 2.64 6.41 24.21
C ASP A 121 3.08 7.70 23.49
N GLY A 122 2.32 8.79 23.66
CA GLY A 122 2.61 10.05 22.99
C GLY A 122 1.92 11.25 23.63
N ILE A 123 1.59 12.22 22.79
CA ILE A 123 0.87 13.43 23.18
C ILE A 123 -0.52 13.48 22.54
N GLY A 124 -1.44 14.13 23.26
CA GLY A 124 -2.80 14.41 22.80
C GLY A 124 -3.76 13.24 23.00
N TYR A 125 -4.76 13.20 22.12
CA TYR A 125 -5.86 12.25 22.11
C TYR A 125 -6.01 11.62 20.73
N VAL A 126 -6.49 10.39 20.71
CA VAL A 126 -6.83 9.62 19.51
C VAL A 126 -8.30 9.27 19.55
N ALA A 127 -8.98 9.38 18.41
CA ALA A 127 -10.34 8.88 18.24
C ALA A 127 -10.47 8.14 16.92
N ALA A 128 -11.50 7.32 16.78
CA ALA A 128 -11.85 6.72 15.50
C ALA A 128 -13.36 6.78 15.27
N TYR A 129 -13.78 6.77 14.01
CA TYR A 129 -15.18 6.54 13.67
C TYR A 129 -15.32 5.59 12.50
N ILE A 130 -16.48 4.95 12.43
CA ILE A 130 -17.01 4.30 11.23
C ILE A 130 -18.46 4.75 11.09
N ARG A 131 -18.84 5.24 9.91
CA ARG A 131 -20.19 5.71 9.61
C ARG A 131 -20.66 5.25 8.24
N GLU A 132 -21.97 5.29 8.02
CA GLU A 132 -22.53 5.17 6.67
C GLU A 132 -22.06 6.35 5.81
N GLY A 133 -21.68 6.08 4.57
CA GLY A 133 -21.33 7.08 3.58
C GLY A 133 -22.52 7.98 3.26
N ARG A 134 -22.25 9.18 2.76
CA ARG A 134 -23.32 10.07 2.28
C ARG A 134 -24.07 9.42 1.11
N PRO A 135 -25.34 9.80 0.82
CA PRO A 135 -26.11 9.20 -0.27
C PRO A 135 -25.47 9.29 -1.67
N ASP A 136 -24.51 10.21 -1.85
CA ASP A 136 -23.74 10.44 -3.06
C ASP A 136 -22.25 10.05 -2.93
N ALA A 137 -21.88 9.38 -1.83
CA ALA A 137 -20.52 8.87 -1.63
C ALA A 137 -20.25 7.67 -2.56
N ASP A 138 -18.99 7.53 -2.97
CA ASP A 138 -18.52 6.41 -3.80
C ASP A 138 -18.50 5.08 -3.03
N PHE A 139 -18.46 5.13 -1.70
CA PHE A 139 -18.36 3.96 -0.82
C PHE A 139 -19.51 3.90 0.20
N GLN A 140 -19.92 2.69 0.56
CA GLN A 140 -21.01 2.45 1.52
C GLN A 140 -20.69 2.97 2.92
N PHE A 141 -19.43 2.85 3.35
CA PHE A 141 -18.97 3.27 4.67
C PHE A 141 -17.78 4.21 4.55
N GLU A 142 -17.64 5.09 5.54
CA GLU A 142 -16.49 5.95 5.74
C GLU A 142 -15.91 5.70 7.13
N TYR A 143 -14.58 5.71 7.24
CA TYR A 143 -13.89 5.58 8.52
C TYR A 143 -12.71 6.54 8.61
N ALA A 144 -12.34 6.88 9.84
CA ALA A 144 -11.12 7.65 10.08
C ALA A 144 -10.51 7.35 11.44
N LEU A 145 -9.19 7.52 11.52
CA LEU A 145 -8.46 7.70 12.77
C LEU A 145 -8.10 9.18 12.89
N LEU A 146 -8.47 9.78 14.01
CA LEU A 146 -8.35 11.20 14.29
C LEU A 146 -7.35 11.45 15.41
N ARG A 147 -6.65 12.59 15.35
CA ARG A 147 -5.71 13.04 16.36
C ARG A 147 -5.95 14.50 16.77
N GLY A 148 -5.78 14.82 18.04
CA GLY A 148 -5.88 16.20 18.52
C GLY A 148 -5.32 16.42 19.92
N ILE A 149 -5.25 17.68 20.34
CA ILE A 149 -4.54 18.06 21.58
C ILE A 149 -5.43 17.99 22.82
N ASP A 150 -6.74 18.11 22.63
CA ASP A 150 -7.76 18.01 23.65
C ASP A 150 -8.81 16.98 23.23
N ASN A 151 -9.82 16.78 24.09
CA ASN A 151 -10.91 15.85 23.84
C ASN A 151 -12.07 16.47 23.03
N ASP A 152 -11.86 17.62 22.39
CA ASP A 152 -12.86 18.25 21.53
C ASP A 152 -12.84 17.59 20.16
N VAL A 153 -13.83 16.71 19.91
CA VAL A 153 -13.97 15.96 18.65
C VAL A 153 -13.92 16.87 17.42
N ALA A 154 -14.46 18.10 17.52
CA ALA A 154 -14.50 19.05 16.42
C ALA A 154 -13.12 19.63 16.04
N LYS A 155 -12.09 19.42 16.86
CA LYS A 155 -10.71 19.86 16.60
C LYS A 155 -9.78 18.71 16.23
N LEU A 156 -10.28 17.47 16.21
CA LEU A 156 -9.45 16.34 15.82
C LEU A 156 -9.25 16.34 14.30
N THR A 157 -8.04 16.02 13.88
CA THR A 157 -7.63 15.98 12.47
C THR A 157 -7.49 14.52 12.03
N PRO A 158 -8.04 14.11 10.88
CA PRO A 158 -7.78 12.79 10.33
C PRO A 158 -6.30 12.58 10.01
N VAL A 159 -5.74 11.49 10.50
CA VAL A 159 -4.40 10.98 10.15
C VAL A 159 -4.48 9.69 9.34
N ILE A 160 -5.58 8.95 9.50
CA ILE A 160 -6.01 7.89 8.60
C ILE A 160 -7.44 8.20 8.20
N TRP A 161 -7.75 8.04 6.91
CA TRP A 161 -9.10 8.19 6.39
C TRP A 161 -9.35 7.16 5.31
N GLY A 162 -10.58 6.68 5.18
CA GLY A 162 -10.94 5.82 4.07
C GLY A 162 -12.43 5.66 3.89
N GLY A 163 -12.77 5.01 2.78
CA GLY A 163 -14.11 4.57 2.46
C GLY A 163 -14.08 3.14 1.95
N ALA A 164 -15.11 2.36 2.23
CA ALA A 164 -15.21 0.99 1.76
C ALA A 164 -16.65 0.56 1.48
N THR A 165 -16.78 -0.33 0.52
CA THR A 165 -17.97 -1.13 0.22
C THR A 165 -17.58 -2.59 0.41
N PRO A 166 -17.68 -3.12 1.64
CA PRO A 166 -17.28 -4.49 1.94
C PRO A 166 -18.25 -5.49 1.32
N ASP A 167 -17.75 -6.70 1.05
CA ASP A 167 -18.61 -7.82 0.68
C ASP A 167 -19.28 -8.39 1.94
N ALA A 168 -20.59 -8.66 1.85
CA ALA A 168 -21.37 -9.18 2.97
C ALA A 168 -20.96 -10.62 3.35
N GLU A 169 -20.50 -11.41 2.38
CA GLU A 169 -20.25 -12.84 2.48
C GLU A 169 -18.76 -13.19 2.68
N ASN A 170 -17.83 -12.30 2.31
CA ASN A 170 -16.40 -12.50 2.50
C ASN A 170 -15.70 -11.21 3.01
N GLU A 171 -15.03 -11.30 4.16
CA GLU A 171 -14.33 -10.16 4.77
C GLU A 171 -13.10 -9.67 3.99
N ASP A 172 -12.51 -10.54 3.15
CA ASP A 172 -11.37 -10.18 2.31
C ASP A 172 -11.81 -9.65 0.93
N HIS A 173 -13.12 -9.59 0.64
CA HIS A 173 -13.68 -9.03 -0.59
C HIS A 173 -14.26 -7.63 -0.36
N GLY A 174 -14.54 -6.94 -1.46
CA GLY A 174 -15.08 -5.60 -1.49
C GLY A 174 -14.12 -4.62 -2.17
N ALA A 175 -14.48 -3.35 -2.15
CA ALA A 175 -13.65 -2.29 -2.71
C ALA A 175 -13.58 -1.12 -1.75
N GLY A 176 -12.47 -0.40 -1.76
CA GLY A 176 -12.28 0.73 -0.87
C GLY A 176 -11.09 1.60 -1.24
N VAL A 177 -10.97 2.70 -0.51
CA VAL A 177 -9.81 3.59 -0.53
C VAL A 177 -9.34 3.81 0.91
N THR A 178 -8.04 3.92 1.08
CA THR A 178 -7.43 4.31 2.35
C THR A 178 -6.33 5.33 2.11
N LEU A 179 -6.26 6.36 2.95
CA LEU A 179 -5.26 7.40 3.00
C LEU A 179 -4.57 7.35 4.37
N TRP A 180 -3.24 7.37 4.34
CA TRP A 180 -2.38 7.60 5.50
C TRP A 180 -1.64 8.92 5.31
N ASP A 181 -1.96 9.88 6.19
CA ASP A 181 -1.43 11.23 6.14
C ASP A 181 -0.35 11.42 7.21
N PHE A 182 0.87 11.01 6.88
CA PHE A 182 2.02 11.21 7.77
C PHE A 182 2.33 12.69 7.97
N GLU A 183 2.01 13.55 7.00
CA GLU A 183 2.18 15.00 7.14
C GLU A 183 1.19 15.61 8.14
N ALA A 184 -0.07 15.15 8.18
CA ALA A 184 -1.04 15.57 9.21
C ALA A 184 -0.56 15.16 10.60
N ASN A 185 -0.08 13.93 10.74
CA ASN A 185 0.50 13.46 12.00
C ASN A 185 1.74 14.27 12.42
N ARG A 186 2.63 14.54 11.46
CA ARG A 186 3.83 15.37 11.70
C ARG A 186 3.46 16.80 12.07
N ALA A 187 2.50 17.42 11.40
CA ALA A 187 2.06 18.78 11.69
C ALA A 187 1.53 18.89 13.12
N PHE A 188 0.76 17.90 13.56
CA PHE A 188 0.30 17.79 14.95
C PHE A 188 1.48 17.69 15.94
N GLU A 189 2.45 16.81 15.67
CA GLU A 189 3.64 16.67 16.52
C GLU A 189 4.50 17.94 16.54
N GLU A 190 4.66 18.61 15.41
CA GLU A 190 5.43 19.85 15.29
C GLU A 190 4.79 20.99 16.10
N GLU A 191 3.46 21.10 16.10
CA GLU A 191 2.74 22.13 16.82
C GLU A 191 2.73 21.90 18.33
N HIS A 192 2.63 20.65 18.77
CA HIS A 192 2.27 20.34 20.15
C HIS A 192 3.34 19.56 20.93
N ASN A 193 4.27 18.88 20.28
CA ASN A 193 5.28 18.08 20.97
C ASN A 193 6.51 18.92 21.31
N PRO A 194 6.79 19.19 22.60
CA PRO A 194 7.97 19.98 22.98
C PRO A 194 9.29 19.30 22.61
N ASP A 195 9.29 17.98 22.37
CA ASP A 195 10.45 17.18 21.97
C ASP A 195 10.49 16.89 20.46
N PHE A 196 9.67 17.55 19.65
CA PHE A 196 9.60 17.35 18.19
C PHE A 196 10.97 17.37 17.50
N ALA A 197 11.89 18.23 17.95
CA ALA A 197 13.24 18.33 17.39
C ALA A 197 14.07 17.03 17.51
N ASN A 198 13.68 16.13 18.42
CA ASN A 198 14.31 14.82 18.64
C ASN A 198 13.49 13.66 18.07
N LEU A 199 12.29 13.94 17.55
CA LEU A 199 11.45 12.92 16.93
C LEU A 199 11.88 12.67 15.49
N VAL A 200 11.87 11.40 15.13
CA VAL A 200 11.96 10.95 13.75
C VAL A 200 10.59 10.38 13.42
N LEU A 201 9.96 10.86 12.36
CA LEU A 201 8.64 10.46 11.92
C LEU A 201 8.70 10.18 10.42
N ASP A 202 7.87 9.25 9.96
CA ASP A 202 7.60 9.10 8.54
C ASP A 202 7.05 10.41 7.94
N ARG A 203 7.29 10.61 6.64
CA ARG A 203 6.85 11.77 5.86
C ARG A 203 6.02 11.33 4.66
N GLY A 204 5.31 12.30 4.09
CA GLY A 204 4.54 12.14 2.87
C GLY A 204 3.13 11.63 3.14
N ARG A 205 2.51 11.10 2.10
CA ARG A 205 1.20 10.45 2.19
C ARG A 205 1.19 9.20 1.36
N PHE A 206 0.44 8.23 1.83
CA PHE A 206 0.11 7.02 1.09
C PHE A 206 -1.39 6.99 0.83
N VAL A 207 -1.78 6.71 -0.40
CA VAL A 207 -3.17 6.41 -0.75
C VAL A 207 -3.20 5.09 -1.48
N ALA A 208 -4.11 4.20 -1.11
CA ALA A 208 -4.39 2.99 -1.87
C ALA A 208 -5.88 2.85 -2.16
N LEU A 209 -6.20 2.64 -3.43
CA LEU A 209 -7.48 2.12 -3.88
C LEU A 209 -7.34 0.61 -4.07
N TYR A 210 -8.27 -0.15 -3.53
CA TYR A 210 -8.25 -1.60 -3.58
C TYR A 210 -9.61 -2.16 -3.99
N ALA A 211 -9.58 -3.31 -4.66
CA ALA A 211 -10.76 -4.11 -4.96
C ALA A 211 -10.37 -5.59 -4.91
N ALA A 212 -11.21 -6.40 -4.27
CA ALA A 212 -11.03 -7.83 -4.14
C ALA A 212 -12.38 -8.53 -4.31
N GLY A 213 -12.43 -9.61 -5.08
CA GLY A 213 -13.64 -10.40 -5.24
C GLY A 213 -13.65 -11.29 -6.46
N GLN A 214 -14.83 -11.78 -6.83
CA GLN A 214 -15.01 -12.53 -8.06
C GLN A 214 -14.88 -11.62 -9.27
N ASP A 215 -14.18 -12.07 -10.30
CA ASP A 215 -14.12 -11.34 -11.56
C ASP A 215 -15.51 -11.27 -12.21
N GLU A 216 -15.94 -10.07 -12.61
CA GLU A 216 -17.27 -9.86 -13.19
C GLU A 216 -17.48 -10.62 -14.51
N ASN A 217 -16.39 -10.88 -15.25
CA ASN A 217 -16.41 -11.58 -16.52
C ASN A 217 -16.13 -13.09 -16.36
N ASP A 218 -15.49 -13.50 -15.27
CA ASP A 218 -15.26 -14.90 -14.89
C ASP A 218 -15.52 -15.13 -13.39
N PRO A 219 -16.78 -15.39 -12.97
CA PRO A 219 -17.14 -15.54 -11.57
C PRO A 219 -16.51 -16.74 -10.84
N GLU A 220 -15.84 -17.64 -11.56
CA GLU A 220 -15.05 -18.73 -10.98
C GLU A 220 -13.63 -18.30 -10.62
N ALA A 221 -13.21 -17.12 -11.08
CA ALA A 221 -11.93 -16.53 -10.78
C ALA A 221 -12.04 -15.48 -9.67
N GLU A 222 -11.04 -15.47 -8.81
CA GLU A 222 -10.82 -14.43 -7.81
C GLU A 222 -9.81 -13.43 -8.35
N ALA A 223 -10.09 -12.14 -8.17
CA ALA A 223 -9.22 -11.07 -8.58
C ALA A 223 -9.05 -10.06 -7.45
N VAL A 224 -7.81 -9.67 -7.21
CA VAL A 224 -7.44 -8.61 -6.27
C VAL A 224 -6.56 -7.61 -6.99
N TYR A 225 -6.89 -6.34 -6.82
CA TYR A 225 -6.20 -5.20 -7.43
C TYR A 225 -5.96 -4.15 -6.37
N VAL A 226 -4.74 -3.62 -6.31
CA VAL A 226 -4.38 -2.48 -5.47
C VAL A 226 -3.59 -1.48 -6.30
N LEU A 227 -4.15 -0.29 -6.44
CA LEU A 227 -3.49 0.88 -6.98
C LEU A 227 -3.06 1.75 -5.79
N ALA A 228 -1.77 1.92 -5.60
CA ALA A 228 -1.22 2.68 -4.49
C ALA A 228 -0.25 3.76 -4.95
N THR A 229 -0.28 4.89 -4.25
CA THR A 229 0.52 6.07 -4.57
C THR A 229 1.13 6.62 -3.29
N PHE A 230 2.45 6.78 -3.29
CA PHE A 230 3.20 7.54 -2.29
C PHE A 230 3.67 8.86 -2.88
N ARG A 231 3.54 9.94 -2.11
CA ARG A 231 4.08 11.25 -2.47
C ARG A 231 4.91 11.83 -1.34
N ASN A 232 6.10 12.33 -1.69
CA ASN A 232 7.08 12.89 -0.77
C ASN A 232 7.41 11.96 0.42
N PHE A 233 7.44 10.64 0.19
CA PHE A 233 7.66 9.68 1.25
C PHE A 233 9.11 9.73 1.73
N VAL A 234 9.28 9.80 3.05
CA VAL A 234 10.58 9.63 3.72
C VAL A 234 10.34 8.72 4.92
N SER A 235 11.03 7.59 4.94
CA SER A 235 10.92 6.63 6.04
C SER A 235 11.66 7.12 7.29
N ILE A 236 11.10 6.82 8.46
CA ILE A 236 11.73 6.98 9.76
C ILE A 236 13.11 6.28 9.86
N ASP A 237 13.33 5.19 9.11
CA ASP A 237 14.59 4.44 9.10
C ASP A 237 15.69 5.15 8.32
N ASN A 238 15.31 6.06 7.43
CA ASN A 238 16.23 6.87 6.65
C ASN A 238 15.71 8.31 6.52
N PRO A 239 15.67 9.07 7.64
CA PRO A 239 15.01 10.38 7.69
C PRO A 239 15.75 11.47 6.91
N THR A 240 16.97 11.17 6.45
CA THR A 240 17.79 12.04 5.61
C THR A 240 17.71 11.69 4.13
N ALA A 241 16.90 10.69 3.74
CA ALA A 241 16.68 10.38 2.34
C ALA A 241 15.99 11.55 1.62
N GLU A 242 16.28 11.69 0.33
CA GLU A 242 15.47 12.54 -0.53
C GLU A 242 14.03 11.98 -0.58
N PRO A 243 12.99 12.84 -0.53
CA PRO A 243 11.61 12.40 -0.64
C PRO A 243 11.35 11.63 -1.94
N ALA A 244 10.75 10.45 -1.82
CA ALA A 244 10.40 9.61 -2.97
C ALA A 244 8.93 9.78 -3.36
N ASN A 245 8.68 9.70 -4.67
CA ASN A 245 7.34 9.48 -5.22
C ASN A 245 7.34 8.08 -5.84
N LEU A 246 6.33 7.30 -5.50
CA LEU A 246 6.21 5.90 -5.92
C LEU A 246 4.76 5.66 -6.33
N ASP A 247 4.56 5.04 -7.48
CA ASP A 247 3.27 4.50 -7.89
C ASP A 247 3.39 2.99 -8.00
N TYR A 248 2.36 2.29 -7.54
CA TYR A 248 2.29 0.84 -7.50
C TYR A 248 0.94 0.39 -8.04
N PHE A 249 0.96 -0.64 -8.86
CA PHE A 249 -0.22 -1.41 -9.21
C PHE A 249 0.10 -2.89 -9.09
N TYR A 250 -0.54 -3.56 -8.15
CA TYR A 250 -0.28 -4.96 -7.86
C TYR A 250 -1.56 -5.71 -7.55
N GLY A 251 -1.46 -7.02 -7.62
CA GLY A 251 -2.63 -7.84 -7.44
C GLY A 251 -2.39 -9.28 -7.81
N HIS A 252 -3.48 -10.02 -7.85
CA HIS A 252 -3.48 -11.37 -8.38
C HIS A 252 -4.80 -11.73 -9.04
N TYR A 253 -4.72 -12.71 -9.93
CA TYR A 253 -5.85 -13.37 -10.53
C TYR A 253 -5.69 -14.88 -10.31
N GLU A 254 -6.70 -15.51 -9.71
CA GLU A 254 -6.67 -16.92 -9.36
C GLU A 254 -7.90 -17.66 -9.89
N LYS A 255 -7.66 -18.70 -10.70
CA LYS A 255 -8.67 -19.67 -11.15
C LYS A 255 -8.08 -21.09 -11.17
N GLU A 256 -7.77 -21.62 -12.35
CA GLU A 256 -7.01 -22.88 -12.50
C GLU A 256 -5.50 -22.63 -12.37
N ILE A 257 -5.08 -21.41 -12.70
CA ILE A 257 -3.74 -20.88 -12.52
C ILE A 257 -3.83 -19.64 -11.64
N LYS A 258 -2.74 -19.36 -10.94
CA LYS A 258 -2.57 -18.12 -10.19
C LYS A 258 -1.56 -17.23 -10.92
N VAL A 259 -1.91 -15.97 -11.13
CA VAL A 259 -1.02 -14.95 -11.68
C VAL A 259 -0.94 -13.82 -10.67
N ASP A 260 0.21 -13.63 -10.05
CA ASP A 260 0.51 -12.43 -9.26
C ASP A 260 1.24 -11.42 -10.16
N PHE A 261 0.94 -10.14 -10.01
CA PHE A 261 1.62 -9.08 -10.75
C PHE A 261 1.98 -7.91 -9.87
N LEU A 262 3.03 -7.20 -10.27
CA LEU A 262 3.50 -5.97 -9.63
C LEU A 262 4.05 -5.06 -10.72
N ASP A 263 3.47 -3.89 -10.84
CA ASP A 263 3.91 -2.77 -11.64
C ASP A 263 4.25 -1.60 -10.70
N TRP A 264 5.39 -0.97 -10.89
CA TRP A 264 5.73 0.24 -10.15
C TRP A 264 6.54 1.23 -10.98
N GLU A 265 6.29 2.50 -10.70
CA GLU A 265 6.99 3.64 -11.28
C GLU A 265 7.60 4.49 -10.17
N ALA A 266 8.84 4.94 -10.37
CA ALA A 266 9.53 5.83 -9.46
C ALA A 266 10.48 6.77 -10.19
N SER A 267 10.88 7.86 -9.53
CA SER A 267 11.96 8.73 -10.03
C SER A 267 13.14 8.71 -9.04
N PHE A 268 14.30 8.21 -9.46
CA PHE A 268 15.52 8.21 -8.65
C PHE A 268 16.77 8.14 -9.53
N ASP A 269 17.90 8.59 -8.99
CA ASP A 269 19.21 8.55 -9.64
C ASP A 269 19.80 7.13 -9.57
N VAL A 270 19.97 6.50 -10.74
CA VAL A 270 20.48 5.13 -10.89
C VAL A 270 22.02 5.06 -10.99
N THR A 271 22.72 6.20 -10.99
CA THR A 271 24.18 6.25 -11.19
C THR A 271 24.97 5.92 -9.91
N GLU A 272 26.16 5.33 -10.08
CA GLU A 272 27.10 5.07 -8.98
C GLU A 272 28.50 5.65 -9.30
N PRO A 273 28.95 6.71 -8.60
CA PRO A 273 28.23 7.46 -7.57
C PRO A 273 27.09 8.30 -8.17
N ALA A 274 26.04 8.54 -7.37
CA ALA A 274 24.93 9.43 -7.70
C ALA A 274 25.43 10.81 -8.16
N ASP A 275 24.92 11.30 -9.28
CA ASP A 275 25.24 12.60 -9.87
C ASP A 275 24.14 13.66 -9.64
N GLY A 276 23.01 13.25 -9.06
CA GLY A 276 21.87 14.08 -8.70
C GLY A 276 20.82 14.22 -9.81
N LEU A 277 20.93 13.47 -10.90
CA LEU A 277 19.94 13.45 -11.99
C LEU A 277 19.09 12.19 -11.88
N ALA A 278 17.81 12.35 -11.55
CA ALA A 278 16.91 11.22 -11.42
C ALA A 278 16.40 10.74 -12.79
N GLU A 279 16.45 9.43 -13.02
CA GLU A 279 15.73 8.74 -14.07
C GLU A 279 14.30 8.44 -13.62
N ASN A 280 13.37 8.41 -14.57
CA ASN A 280 12.08 7.74 -14.39
C ASN A 280 12.29 6.26 -14.67
N VAL A 281 11.95 5.42 -13.70
CA VAL A 281 12.13 3.98 -13.75
C VAL A 281 10.77 3.31 -13.61
N GLY A 282 10.42 2.48 -14.58
CA GLY A 282 9.26 1.58 -14.55
C GLY A 282 9.73 0.13 -14.40
N VAL A 283 9.02 -0.67 -13.60
CA VAL A 283 9.24 -2.11 -13.52
C VAL A 283 7.92 -2.83 -13.40
N ARG A 284 7.70 -3.75 -14.34
CA ARG A 284 6.54 -4.64 -14.41
C ARG A 284 6.97 -6.08 -14.24
N MET A 285 6.25 -6.82 -13.43
CA MET A 285 6.55 -8.21 -13.10
C MET A 285 5.28 -9.05 -13.07
N ALA A 286 5.39 -10.29 -13.52
CA ALA A 286 4.37 -11.30 -13.37
C ALA A 286 4.95 -12.62 -12.89
N PHE A 287 4.22 -13.29 -12.01
CA PHE A 287 4.54 -14.59 -11.44
C PHE A 287 3.40 -15.55 -11.75
N LEU A 288 3.73 -16.66 -12.41
CA LEU A 288 2.79 -17.75 -12.66
C LEU A 288 2.98 -18.82 -11.57
N ASN A 289 1.90 -19.10 -10.85
CA ASN A 289 1.86 -20.01 -9.70
C ASN A 289 3.04 -19.74 -8.74
N GLU A 290 3.27 -18.45 -8.45
CA GLU A 290 4.24 -17.92 -7.49
C GLU A 290 5.72 -18.19 -7.78
N GLY A 291 6.06 -18.94 -8.83
CA GLY A 291 7.43 -19.41 -9.09
C GLY A 291 8.04 -18.88 -10.40
N THR A 292 7.49 -19.26 -11.55
CA THR A 292 8.06 -18.87 -12.86
C THR A 292 7.58 -17.47 -13.20
N GLY A 293 8.42 -16.62 -13.76
CA GLY A 293 8.01 -15.26 -14.04
C GLY A 293 8.86 -14.51 -15.04
N ARG A 294 8.43 -13.27 -15.28
CA ARG A 294 9.09 -12.29 -16.14
C ARG A 294 9.02 -10.92 -15.51
N ALA A 295 10.10 -10.17 -15.67
CA ALA A 295 10.17 -8.75 -15.41
C ALA A 295 10.48 -8.01 -16.71
N GLU A 296 9.84 -6.86 -16.88
CA GLU A 296 10.13 -5.87 -17.90
C GLU A 296 10.37 -4.55 -17.16
N ALA A 297 11.51 -3.92 -17.40
CA ALA A 297 11.85 -2.66 -16.78
C ALA A 297 12.34 -1.68 -17.82
N ASP A 298 12.10 -0.40 -17.56
CA ASP A 298 12.58 0.69 -18.37
C ASP A 298 13.11 1.83 -17.49
N ALA A 299 14.04 2.60 -18.05
CA ALA A 299 14.54 3.81 -17.44
C ALA A 299 14.76 4.88 -18.51
N ALA A 300 14.30 6.10 -18.24
CA ALA A 300 14.43 7.24 -19.14
C ALA A 300 14.76 8.54 -18.40
N GLY A 301 15.40 9.47 -19.08
CA GLY A 301 15.79 10.76 -18.50
C GLY A 301 17.04 10.68 -17.63
N GLY A 302 17.15 11.58 -16.64
CA GLY A 302 18.30 11.62 -15.73
C GLY A 302 19.64 11.77 -16.45
N SER A 303 20.52 10.79 -16.24
CA SER A 303 21.88 10.73 -16.79
C SER A 303 21.95 10.05 -18.16
N LEU A 304 20.83 9.54 -18.69
CA LEU A 304 20.72 9.11 -20.08
C LEU A 304 20.69 10.32 -21.01
N ALA A 305 21.23 10.16 -22.23
CA ALA A 305 21.18 11.26 -23.20
C ALA A 305 19.73 11.53 -23.65
N GLU A 306 19.45 12.74 -24.13
CA GLU A 306 18.11 13.08 -24.63
C GLU A 306 17.67 12.12 -25.73
N GLY A 307 16.50 11.49 -25.56
CA GLY A 307 15.97 10.50 -26.48
C GLY A 307 16.50 9.08 -26.30
N GLN A 308 17.33 8.84 -25.28
CA GLN A 308 17.74 7.50 -24.86
C GLN A 308 16.82 6.91 -23.78
N GLU A 309 16.65 5.60 -23.85
CA GLU A 309 15.93 4.77 -22.90
C GLU A 309 16.73 3.48 -22.68
N ALA A 310 16.79 3.00 -21.45
CA ALA A 310 17.32 1.68 -21.14
C ALA A 310 16.15 0.75 -20.84
N SER A 311 16.14 -0.45 -21.43
CA SER A 311 15.12 -1.47 -21.19
C SER A 311 15.77 -2.78 -20.77
N VAL A 312 15.12 -3.49 -19.85
CA VAL A 312 15.57 -4.78 -19.34
C VAL A 312 14.42 -5.76 -19.39
N VAL A 313 14.71 -6.97 -19.87
CA VAL A 313 13.81 -8.13 -19.73
C VAL A 313 14.55 -9.19 -18.95
N GLU A 314 13.92 -9.72 -17.91
CA GLU A 314 14.44 -10.87 -17.16
C GLU A 314 13.36 -11.95 -17.05
N CYS A 315 13.74 -13.22 -17.24
CA CYS A 315 12.90 -14.37 -16.97
C CYS A 315 13.56 -15.28 -15.94
N TRP A 316 12.74 -15.96 -15.15
CA TRP A 316 13.21 -16.95 -14.18
C TRP A 316 12.31 -18.17 -14.11
N ASN A 317 12.86 -19.26 -13.59
CA ASN A 317 12.14 -20.52 -13.39
C ASN A 317 11.46 -20.58 -12.00
N ALA A 318 10.75 -21.67 -11.72
CA ALA A 318 10.06 -21.88 -10.43
C ALA A 318 10.98 -21.96 -9.18
N ALA A 319 12.30 -21.99 -9.36
CA ALA A 319 13.28 -21.87 -8.28
C ALA A 319 13.84 -20.44 -8.14
N ILE A 320 13.31 -19.48 -8.89
CA ILE A 320 13.77 -18.07 -8.96
C ILE A 320 15.22 -17.96 -9.50
N GLU A 321 15.68 -18.96 -10.26
CA GLU A 321 16.96 -18.91 -10.96
C GLU A 321 16.76 -18.15 -12.29
N GLN A 322 17.67 -17.22 -12.59
CA GLN A 322 17.66 -16.48 -13.85
C GLN A 322 17.79 -17.46 -15.02
N SER A 323 16.82 -17.47 -15.94
CA SER A 323 16.86 -18.27 -17.18
C SER A 323 17.24 -17.43 -18.40
N TYR A 324 16.94 -16.13 -18.35
CA TYR A 324 17.24 -15.17 -19.40
C TYR A 324 17.30 -13.75 -18.82
N ILE A 325 18.23 -12.94 -19.31
CA ILE A 325 18.22 -11.49 -19.14
C ILE A 325 18.70 -10.82 -20.42
N SER A 326 18.02 -9.74 -20.84
CA SER A 326 18.51 -8.82 -21.85
C SER A 326 18.45 -7.40 -21.35
N PHE A 327 19.44 -6.62 -21.74
CA PHE A 327 19.55 -5.19 -21.49
C PHE A 327 19.76 -4.50 -22.83
N ASP A 328 18.88 -3.56 -23.17
CA ASP A 328 18.93 -2.78 -24.40
C ASP A 328 18.99 -1.29 -24.07
N VAL A 329 19.82 -0.54 -24.79
CA VAL A 329 19.75 0.93 -24.83
C VAL A 329 19.19 1.32 -26.18
N LEU A 330 18.09 2.06 -26.15
CA LEU A 330 17.35 2.52 -27.31
C LEU A 330 17.64 4.01 -27.52
N GLU A 331 17.75 4.45 -28.77
CA GLU A 331 17.78 5.86 -29.17
C GLU A 331 16.82 6.07 -30.34
N GLY A 332 15.78 6.87 -30.16
CA GLY A 332 14.75 7.07 -31.20
C GLY A 332 14.03 5.79 -31.63
N GLY A 333 13.93 4.79 -30.73
CA GLY A 333 13.33 3.48 -30.99
C GLY A 333 14.25 2.46 -31.66
N GLU A 334 15.52 2.79 -31.91
CA GLU A 334 16.52 1.85 -32.41
C GLU A 334 17.46 1.40 -31.30
N THR A 335 17.74 0.10 -31.18
CA THR A 335 18.73 -0.43 -30.23
C THR A 335 20.14 -0.01 -30.65
N ILE A 336 20.80 0.79 -29.82
CA ILE A 336 22.18 1.27 -30.05
C ILE A 336 23.22 0.48 -29.25
N ALA A 337 22.80 -0.19 -28.17
CA ALA A 337 23.63 -1.11 -27.41
C ALA A 337 22.76 -2.21 -26.83
N SER A 338 23.30 -3.43 -26.75
CA SER A 338 22.61 -4.56 -26.13
C SER A 338 23.58 -5.51 -25.43
N ALA A 339 23.07 -6.18 -24.39
CA ALA A 339 23.72 -7.28 -23.72
C ALA A 339 22.67 -8.33 -23.35
N GLU A 340 23.00 -9.61 -23.50
CA GLU A 340 22.10 -10.71 -23.15
C GLU A 340 22.85 -11.86 -22.49
N GLU A 341 22.17 -12.55 -21.59
CA GLU A 341 22.63 -13.77 -20.95
C GLU A 341 21.48 -14.78 -20.84
N GLY A 342 21.79 -16.07 -20.95
CA GLY A 342 20.80 -17.15 -20.94
C GLY A 342 20.20 -17.45 -22.32
N ASN A 343 19.03 -18.08 -22.33
CA ASN A 343 18.35 -18.48 -23.57
C ASN A 343 16.88 -18.05 -23.49
N PHE A 344 16.48 -17.15 -24.38
CA PHE A 344 15.12 -16.61 -24.39
C PHE A 344 14.02 -17.68 -24.48
N ALA A 345 14.29 -18.81 -25.14
CA ALA A 345 13.32 -19.91 -25.21
C ALA A 345 13.02 -20.54 -23.84
N ASP A 346 13.91 -20.37 -22.86
CA ASP A 346 13.75 -20.86 -21.49
C ASP A 346 12.81 -19.96 -20.65
N CYS A 347 12.33 -18.84 -21.20
CA CYS A 347 11.22 -18.06 -20.63
C CYS A 347 9.87 -18.79 -20.72
N GLY A 348 9.73 -19.82 -21.55
CA GLY A 348 8.48 -20.58 -21.67
C GLY A 348 7.30 -19.72 -22.17
N LEU A 349 6.24 -19.60 -21.37
CA LEU A 349 5.10 -18.72 -21.70
C LEU A 349 5.49 -17.24 -21.74
N PHE A 350 6.53 -16.87 -20.99
CA PHE A 350 7.07 -15.52 -20.91
C PHE A 350 8.03 -15.17 -22.06
N THR A 351 8.04 -15.94 -23.14
CA THR A 351 8.59 -15.46 -24.42
C THR A 351 7.71 -14.36 -25.03
N ALA A 352 6.43 -14.30 -24.64
CA ALA A 352 5.56 -13.18 -24.92
C ALA A 352 5.81 -12.04 -23.90
N SER A 353 5.59 -10.80 -24.31
CA SER A 353 5.65 -9.64 -23.40
C SER A 353 4.53 -9.69 -22.35
N LEU A 354 4.66 -8.91 -21.28
CA LEU A 354 3.59 -8.82 -20.28
C LEU A 354 2.30 -8.23 -20.88
N ASP A 355 2.42 -7.29 -21.82
CA ASP A 355 1.29 -6.75 -22.58
C ASP A 355 0.62 -7.79 -23.46
N ASP A 356 1.39 -8.59 -24.20
CA ASP A 356 0.84 -9.66 -25.04
C ASP A 356 0.11 -10.72 -24.22
N LEU A 357 0.52 -10.91 -22.96
CA LEU A 357 -0.11 -11.81 -22.00
C LEU A 357 -1.32 -11.18 -21.29
N GLY A 358 -1.57 -9.88 -21.50
CA GLY A 358 -2.65 -9.14 -20.85
C GLY A 358 -2.44 -8.98 -19.34
N VAL A 359 -1.18 -8.92 -18.90
CA VAL A 359 -0.86 -8.65 -17.49
C VAL A 359 -1.14 -7.16 -17.21
N PRO A 360 -1.99 -6.84 -16.23
CA PRO A 360 -2.37 -5.46 -15.94
C PRO A 360 -1.16 -4.56 -15.61
N SER A 361 -1.29 -3.28 -15.95
CA SER A 361 -0.27 -2.25 -15.75
C SER A 361 -0.85 -0.91 -15.27
N LEU A 362 0.02 -0.02 -14.82
CA LEU A 362 -0.30 1.37 -14.48
C LEU A 362 -0.84 2.15 -15.70
N ASP A 363 -0.49 1.74 -16.91
CA ASP A 363 -1.00 2.33 -18.15
C ASP A 363 -2.44 1.88 -18.48
N ASP A 364 -2.88 0.75 -17.94
CA ASP A 364 -4.27 0.26 -18.08
C ASP A 364 -5.24 0.96 -17.12
N VAL A 365 -4.71 1.64 -16.09
CA VAL A 365 -5.51 2.34 -15.09
C VAL A 365 -6.06 3.64 -15.67
N ASP A 366 -7.34 3.92 -15.42
CA ASP A 366 -7.98 5.17 -15.84
C ASP A 366 -7.15 6.41 -15.41
N PRO A 367 -6.74 7.28 -16.35
CA PRO A 367 -5.91 8.44 -16.01
C PRO A 367 -6.60 9.43 -15.07
N GLY A 368 -7.93 9.51 -15.10
CA GLY A 368 -8.70 10.34 -14.18
C GLY A 368 -8.62 9.81 -12.75
N LEU A 369 -8.71 8.50 -12.59
CA LEU A 369 -8.51 7.83 -11.30
C LEU A 369 -7.09 8.03 -10.77
N ARG A 370 -6.05 7.82 -11.60
CA ARG A 370 -4.65 8.11 -11.21
C ARG A 370 -4.46 9.56 -10.77
N ALA A 371 -5.07 10.51 -11.47
CA ALA A 371 -4.98 11.93 -11.13
C ALA A 371 -5.68 12.26 -9.78
N ILE A 372 -6.81 11.61 -9.48
CA ILE A 372 -7.50 11.78 -8.19
C ILE A 372 -6.64 11.21 -7.05
N LEU A 373 -6.08 10.01 -7.19
CA LEU A 373 -5.19 9.45 -6.17
C LEU A 373 -3.94 10.32 -5.97
N ASP A 374 -3.33 10.82 -7.05
CA ASP A 374 -2.19 11.73 -6.99
C ASP A 374 -2.53 13.02 -6.23
N GLU A 375 -3.69 13.62 -6.50
CA GLU A 375 -4.16 14.82 -5.82
C GLU A 375 -4.33 14.58 -4.31
N VAL A 376 -4.99 13.49 -3.91
CA VAL A 376 -5.15 13.13 -2.49
C VAL A 376 -3.80 12.82 -1.85
N ALA A 377 -2.89 12.13 -2.52
CA ALA A 377 -1.56 11.84 -1.99
C ALA A 377 -0.69 13.11 -1.88
N ARG A 378 -0.90 14.13 -2.71
CA ARG A 378 -0.18 15.41 -2.58
C ARG A 378 -0.76 16.29 -1.49
N ASN A 379 -2.09 16.38 -1.41
CA ASN A 379 -2.76 17.44 -0.65
C ASN A 379 -3.53 16.94 0.58
N GLY A 380 -3.67 15.61 0.75
CA GLY A 380 -4.52 15.00 1.77
C GLY A 380 -6.00 15.09 1.39
N VAL A 381 -6.87 14.65 2.30
CA VAL A 381 -8.31 14.94 2.20
C VAL A 381 -8.59 16.33 2.74
N ILE A 382 -9.31 17.14 1.96
CA ILE A 382 -9.88 18.40 2.46
C ILE A 382 -10.97 18.02 3.45
N ALA A 383 -10.77 18.31 4.73
CA ALA A 383 -11.83 18.18 5.73
C ALA A 383 -12.95 19.17 5.37
N GLU A 384 -14.11 18.65 4.94
CA GLU A 384 -15.34 19.43 4.73
C GLU A 384 -16.03 19.76 6.06
#